data_AF-A0A1J3J413-F1
#
_entry.id   AF-A0A1J3J413-F1
#
_cell.length_a   1.000
_cell.length_b   1.000
_cell.length_c   1.000
_cell.angle_alpha   90.00
_cell.angle_beta   90.00
_cell.angle_gamma   90.00
#
_symmetry.space_group_name_H-M   'P 1'
#
loop_
_entity.id
_entity.type
_entity.pdbx_description
1 polymer ?
#
loop_
_entity_poly.entity_id
_entity_poly.type
_entity_poly.pdbx_seq_one_letter_code
_entity_poly.pdbx_strand_id
1 'polypeptide(L)'
;NPDAPVEARVQDLLSQMTLPEKIGQMAQIERTVASPAAITDFFIGSILNAGGSAPFEDAKSSDWADMIDGFQRSALASRLGIPIIYGTDAVHGNNNVYGATVFPHNIGLGATRDADLVRRIGAATALEV
;
A
#
# COMPACT_ATOMS: atom_id res chain seq x y z
N ASN A 1 3.20 -20.54 -8.85
CA ASN A 1 4.38 -21.21 -8.25
C ASN A 1 5.25 -20.15 -7.57
N PRO A 2 5.28 -20.06 -6.23
CA PRO A 2 6.11 -19.09 -5.52
C PRO A 2 7.62 -19.34 -5.68
N ASP A 3 8.04 -20.57 -5.99
CA ASP A 3 9.45 -20.95 -6.14
C ASP A 3 10.03 -20.62 -7.52
N ALA A 4 9.19 -20.22 -8.48
CA ALA A 4 9.64 -19.80 -9.80
C ALA A 4 10.31 -18.41 -9.76
N PRO A 5 11.33 -18.14 -10.60
CA PRO A 5 11.95 -16.82 -10.69
C PRO A 5 10.92 -15.72 -10.94
N VAL A 6 11.15 -14.53 -10.36
CA VAL A 6 10.24 -13.39 -10.48
C VAL A 6 9.93 -13.08 -11.96
N GLU A 7 10.95 -12.99 -12.81
CA GLU A 7 10.76 -12.71 -14.23
C GLU A 7 9.91 -13.75 -14.95
N ALA A 8 10.05 -15.04 -14.60
CA ALA A 8 9.23 -16.09 -15.17
C ALA A 8 7.76 -15.95 -14.76
N ARG A 9 7.50 -15.60 -13.49
CA ARG A 9 6.15 -15.33 -12.97
C ARG A 9 5.53 -14.08 -13.62
N VAL A 10 6.33 -13.04 -13.85
CA VAL A 10 5.90 -11.79 -14.50
C VAL A 10 5.52 -12.06 -15.96
N GLN A 11 6.36 -12.74 -16.73
CA GLN A 11 6.08 -13.05 -18.14
C GLN A 11 4.85 -13.95 -18.29
N ASP A 12 4.73 -14.98 -17.45
CA ASP A 12 3.57 -15.87 -17.42
C ASP A 12 2.28 -15.09 -17.15
N LEU A 13 2.27 -14.25 -16.09
CA LEU A 13 1.10 -13.45 -15.72
C LEU A 13 0.74 -12.44 -16.82
N LEU A 14 1.72 -11.67 -17.33
CA LEU A 14 1.50 -10.68 -18.39
C LEU A 14 0.93 -11.28 -19.68
N SER A 15 1.29 -12.53 -19.99
CA SER A 15 0.78 -13.25 -21.15
C SER A 15 -0.71 -13.62 -21.02
N GLN A 16 -1.19 -13.79 -19.78
CA GLN A 16 -2.58 -14.14 -19.47
C GLN A 16 -3.48 -12.92 -19.32
N MET A 17 -2.92 -11.72 -19.17
CA MET A 17 -3.67 -10.48 -18.95
C MET A 17 -4.29 -9.93 -20.25
N THR A 18 -5.56 -9.56 -20.14
CA THR A 18 -6.28 -8.71 -21.08
C THR A 18 -5.79 -7.26 -21.02
N LEU A 19 -6.14 -6.45 -22.02
CA LEU A 19 -5.80 -5.01 -22.01
C LEU A 19 -6.41 -4.26 -20.80
N PRO A 20 -7.71 -4.45 -20.43
CA PRO A 20 -8.26 -3.85 -19.23
C PRO A 20 -7.51 -4.21 -17.94
N GLU A 21 -7.10 -5.48 -17.78
CA GLU A 21 -6.31 -5.89 -16.61
C GLU A 21 -4.94 -5.19 -16.57
N LYS A 22 -4.29 -4.99 -17.72
CA LYS A 22 -3.02 -4.26 -17.80
C LYS A 22 -3.18 -2.79 -17.42
N ILE A 23 -4.24 -2.15 -17.91
CA ILE A 23 -4.56 -0.76 -17.59
C ILE A 23 -4.90 -0.62 -16.10
N GLY A 24 -5.71 -1.54 -15.56
CA GLY A 24 -6.07 -1.58 -14.15
C GLY A 24 -4.84 -1.67 -13.24
N GLN A 25 -3.85 -2.50 -13.60
CA GLN A 25 -2.60 -2.58 -12.86
C GLN A 25 -1.76 -1.29 -12.86
N MET A 26 -1.95 -0.41 -13.86
CA MET A 26 -1.30 0.90 -13.93
C MET A 26 -2.07 2.00 -13.17
N ALA A 27 -3.27 1.70 -12.68
CA ALA A 27 -4.11 2.66 -11.97
C ALA A 27 -3.92 2.54 -10.45
N GLN A 28 -3.61 3.69 -9.84
CA GLN A 28 -3.67 3.89 -8.40
C GLN A 28 -4.84 4.83 -8.09
N ILE A 29 -5.78 4.40 -7.24
CA ILE A 29 -6.95 5.19 -6.83
C ILE A 29 -6.89 5.56 -5.35
N GLU A 30 -7.60 6.61 -4.96
CA GLU A 30 -7.69 7.00 -3.55
C GLU A 30 -8.77 6.16 -2.84
N ARG A 31 -8.53 5.79 -1.58
CA ARG A 31 -9.40 4.87 -0.82
C ARG A 31 -10.87 5.31 -0.71
N THR A 32 -11.18 6.60 -0.77
CA THR A 32 -12.55 7.14 -0.65
C THR A 32 -13.41 6.83 -1.87
N VAL A 33 -12.79 6.57 -3.03
CA VAL A 33 -13.49 6.12 -4.25
C VAL A 33 -13.38 4.62 -4.46
N ALA A 34 -12.65 3.91 -3.58
CA ALA A 34 -12.53 2.47 -3.66
C ALA A 34 -13.80 1.77 -3.16
N SER A 35 -14.28 0.82 -3.95
CA SER A 35 -15.38 -0.06 -3.61
C SER A 35 -15.09 -1.46 -4.16
N PRO A 36 -15.72 -2.54 -3.64
CA PRO A 36 -15.50 -3.88 -4.15
C PRO A 36 -15.72 -4.02 -5.66
N ALA A 37 -16.75 -3.33 -6.19
CA ALA A 37 -17.02 -3.29 -7.64
C ALA A 37 -15.93 -2.51 -8.39
N ALA A 38 -15.54 -1.32 -7.90
CA ALA A 38 -14.49 -0.55 -8.55
C ALA A 38 -13.16 -1.31 -8.61
N ILE A 39 -12.81 -2.04 -7.54
CA ILE A 39 -11.58 -2.83 -7.47
C ILE A 39 -11.65 -4.04 -8.42
N THR A 40 -12.73 -4.81 -8.34
CA THR A 40 -12.88 -6.07 -9.08
C THR A 40 -13.10 -5.83 -10.57
N ASP A 41 -14.03 -4.94 -10.93
CA ASP A 41 -14.48 -4.75 -12.32
C ASP A 41 -13.48 -3.96 -13.16
N PHE A 42 -12.66 -3.11 -12.52
CA PHE A 42 -11.61 -2.33 -13.19
C PHE A 42 -10.19 -2.85 -12.92
N PHE A 43 -10.04 -4.00 -12.25
CA PHE A 43 -8.76 -4.68 -12.03
C PHE A 43 -7.68 -3.79 -11.40
N ILE A 44 -8.09 -2.93 -10.46
CA ILE A 44 -7.24 -1.90 -9.86
C ILE A 44 -5.96 -2.51 -9.29
N GLY A 45 -4.80 -1.94 -9.64
CA GLY A 45 -3.49 -2.40 -9.20
C GLY A 45 -3.03 -1.81 -7.88
N SER A 46 -3.49 -0.60 -7.55
CA SER A 46 -3.08 0.06 -6.32
C SER A 46 -4.15 0.97 -5.73
N ILE A 47 -4.12 1.11 -4.40
CA ILE A 47 -4.91 2.07 -3.65
C ILE A 47 -3.95 2.88 -2.77
N LEU A 48 -4.25 4.15 -2.52
CA LEU A 48 -3.56 4.93 -1.50
C LEU A 48 -4.54 5.59 -0.52
N ASN A 49 -4.03 6.04 0.62
CA ASN A 49 -4.65 7.13 1.37
C ASN A 49 -3.87 8.43 1.16
N ALA A 50 -4.58 9.51 0.87
CA ALA A 50 -4.01 10.85 0.98
C ALA A 50 -3.81 11.23 2.47
N GLY A 51 -3.03 12.29 2.72
CA GLY A 51 -2.85 12.82 4.08
C GLY A 51 -4.18 13.16 4.75
N GLY A 52 -4.43 12.59 5.92
CA GLY A 52 -5.70 12.75 6.66
C GLY A 52 -6.86 11.90 6.16
N SER A 53 -6.70 11.12 5.08
CA SER A 53 -7.70 10.16 4.60
C SER A 53 -7.66 8.87 5.43
N ALA A 54 -8.04 8.97 6.70
CA ALA A 54 -8.18 7.82 7.59
C ALA A 54 -9.52 7.07 7.34
N PRO A 55 -9.64 5.80 7.76
CA PRO A 55 -10.92 5.10 7.79
C PRO A 55 -11.99 5.88 8.55
N PHE A 56 -11.62 6.43 9.71
CA PHE A 56 -12.39 7.29 10.60
C PHE A 56 -11.45 7.97 11.61
N GLU A 57 -11.97 8.88 12.44
CA GLU A 57 -11.19 9.60 13.48
C GLU A 57 -10.58 8.62 14.50
N ASP A 58 -9.32 8.83 14.87
CA ASP A 58 -8.57 8.02 15.83
C ASP A 58 -8.45 6.51 15.50
N ALA A 59 -8.63 6.13 14.23
CA ALA A 59 -8.47 4.76 13.74
C ALA A 59 -7.09 4.17 14.11
N LYS A 60 -7.11 2.99 14.74
CA LYS A 60 -5.94 2.24 15.18
C LYS A 60 -5.39 1.37 14.05
N SER A 61 -4.18 0.85 14.20
CA SER A 61 -3.54 -0.02 13.20
C SER A 61 -4.40 -1.22 12.78
N SER A 62 -5.20 -1.80 13.69
CA SER A 62 -6.13 -2.88 13.35
C SER A 62 -7.25 -2.45 12.41
N ASP A 63 -7.78 -1.23 12.59
CA ASP A 63 -8.85 -0.69 11.74
C ASP A 63 -8.35 -0.43 10.31
N TRP A 64 -7.11 0.03 10.20
CA TRP A 64 -6.42 0.17 8.92
C TRP A 64 -6.20 -1.19 8.25
N ALA A 65 -5.70 -2.18 9.00
CA ALA A 65 -5.49 -3.54 8.49
C ALA A 65 -6.80 -4.16 7.99
N ASP A 66 -7.89 -4.06 8.75
CA ASP A 66 -9.21 -4.60 8.37
C ASP A 66 -9.75 -3.97 7.08
N MET A 67 -9.56 -2.65 6.92
CA MET A 67 -9.93 -1.94 5.69
C MET A 67 -9.10 -2.42 4.50
N ILE A 68 -7.78 -2.49 4.64
CA ILE A 68 -6.86 -2.91 3.57
C ILE A 68 -7.14 -4.36 3.18
N ASP A 69 -7.40 -5.25 4.14
CA ASP A 69 -7.80 -6.63 3.89
C ASP A 69 -9.12 -6.71 3.13
N GLY A 70 -10.06 -5.79 3.39
CA GLY A 70 -11.30 -5.68 2.61
C GLY A 70 -11.06 -5.35 1.14
N PHE A 71 -10.15 -4.41 0.86
CA PHE A 71 -9.74 -4.11 -0.51
C PHE A 71 -9.01 -5.29 -1.15
N GLN A 72 -8.11 -5.94 -0.41
CA GLN A 72 -7.36 -7.08 -0.91
C GLN A 72 -8.28 -8.26 -1.26
N ARG A 73 -9.28 -8.57 -0.42
CA ARG A 73 -10.30 -9.59 -0.73
C ARG A 73 -11.04 -9.30 -2.04
N SER A 74 -11.28 -8.04 -2.35
CA SER A 74 -11.94 -7.64 -3.60
C SER A 74 -11.01 -7.88 -4.81
N ALA A 75 -9.74 -7.47 -4.72
CA ALA A 75 -8.76 -7.68 -5.79
C ALA A 75 -8.52 -9.17 -6.08
N LEU A 76 -8.41 -9.98 -5.03
CA LEU A 76 -8.22 -11.43 -5.12
C LEU A 76 -9.43 -12.18 -5.68
N ALA A 77 -10.63 -11.57 -5.69
CA ALA A 77 -11.82 -12.15 -6.31
C ALA A 77 -11.87 -11.97 -7.84
N SER A 78 -10.97 -11.15 -8.42
CA SER A 78 -10.86 -10.97 -9.87
C SER A 78 -10.36 -12.24 -10.58
N ARG A 79 -10.54 -12.32 -11.90
CA ARG A 79 -10.21 -13.49 -12.73
C ARG A 79 -8.78 -14.03 -12.51
N LEU A 80 -7.79 -13.13 -12.42
CA LEU A 80 -6.39 -13.50 -12.20
C LEU A 80 -5.95 -13.37 -10.75
N GLY A 81 -6.80 -12.85 -9.85
CA GLY A 81 -6.52 -12.71 -8.43
C GLY A 81 -5.22 -11.95 -8.13
N ILE A 82 -4.90 -10.90 -8.93
CA ILE A 82 -3.68 -10.12 -8.73
C ILE A 82 -3.89 -9.21 -7.50
N PRO A 83 -3.03 -9.28 -6.46
CA PRO A 83 -3.19 -8.49 -5.27
C PRO A 83 -2.92 -7.00 -5.56
N ILE A 84 -3.60 -6.12 -4.83
CA ILE A 84 -3.23 -4.70 -4.82
C ILE A 84 -1.97 -4.45 -4.01
N ILE A 85 -1.27 -3.37 -4.35
CA ILE A 85 -0.33 -2.69 -3.45
C ILE A 85 -1.00 -1.46 -2.85
N TYR A 86 -0.89 -1.29 -1.52
CA TYR A 86 -1.43 -0.13 -0.81
C TYR A 86 -0.33 0.89 -0.51
N GLY A 87 -0.56 2.16 -0.86
CA GLY A 87 0.37 3.27 -0.63
C GLY A 87 -0.07 4.19 0.50
N THR A 88 0.89 4.69 1.28
CA THR A 88 0.66 5.71 2.31
C THR A 88 1.88 6.60 2.49
N ASP A 89 1.66 7.86 2.86
CA ASP A 89 2.73 8.82 3.15
C ASP A 89 3.29 8.63 4.57
N ALA A 90 4.05 7.56 4.81
CA ALA A 90 4.74 7.31 6.08
C ALA A 90 6.08 8.08 6.20
N VAL A 91 6.03 9.40 6.04
CA VAL A 91 7.23 10.26 5.81
C VAL A 91 8.02 10.64 7.07
N HIS A 92 7.49 10.37 8.27
CA HIS A 92 8.17 10.58 9.55
C HIS A 92 7.62 9.63 10.62
N GLY A 93 7.53 8.35 10.27
CA GLY A 93 6.71 7.34 10.96
C GLY A 93 5.39 7.11 10.22
N ASN A 94 4.58 6.15 10.67
CA ASN A 94 3.25 5.87 10.10
C ASN A 94 2.21 6.93 10.54
N ASN A 95 2.47 8.18 10.13
CA ASN A 95 1.92 9.40 10.71
C ASN A 95 0.42 9.62 10.48
N ASN A 96 -0.23 8.85 9.60
CA ASN A 96 -1.69 8.88 9.45
C ASN A 96 -2.42 8.01 10.49
N VAL A 97 -1.71 7.07 11.14
CA VAL A 97 -2.31 6.13 12.09
C VAL A 97 -2.28 6.71 13.49
N TYR A 98 -3.42 6.71 14.17
CA TYR A 98 -3.50 7.21 15.53
C TYR A 98 -2.65 6.34 16.46
N GLY A 99 -1.78 6.99 17.24
CA GLY A 99 -0.92 6.33 18.22
C GLY A 99 0.38 5.76 17.65
N ALA A 100 0.64 5.91 16.34
CA ALA A 100 1.92 5.57 15.74
C ALA A 100 3.05 6.50 16.23
N THR A 101 4.29 6.00 16.18
CA THR A 101 5.46 6.78 16.51
C THR A 101 5.66 7.91 15.50
N VAL A 102 5.79 9.16 15.97
CA VAL A 102 6.07 10.33 15.13
C VAL A 102 7.53 10.76 15.32
N PHE A 103 8.34 10.60 14.28
CA PHE A 103 9.76 10.99 14.28
C PHE A 103 9.96 12.47 13.89
N PRO A 104 11.14 13.05 14.19
CA PRO A 104 11.52 14.34 13.63
C PRO A 104 11.48 14.31 12.10
N HIS A 105 10.99 15.39 11.47
CA HIS A 105 11.04 15.52 10.02
C HIS A 105 12.48 15.57 9.49
N ASN A 106 12.62 15.32 8.19
CA ASN A 106 13.90 15.15 7.49
C ASN A 106 14.92 16.25 7.72
N ILE A 107 14.52 17.52 7.90
CA ILE A 107 15.46 18.61 8.19
C ILE A 107 16.14 18.43 9.56
N GLY A 108 15.39 18.00 10.57
CA GLY A 108 15.92 17.70 11.91
C GLY A 108 16.80 16.45 11.89
N LEU A 109 16.40 15.42 11.15
CA LEU A 109 17.24 14.24 10.93
C LEU A 109 18.52 14.57 10.17
N GLY A 110 18.45 15.48 9.19
CA GLY A 110 19.64 15.99 8.50
C GLY A 110 20.62 16.63 9.48
N ALA A 111 20.14 17.39 10.46
CA ALA A 111 20.97 18.05 11.47
C ALA A 111 21.76 17.09 12.37
N THR A 112 21.33 15.83 12.51
CA THR A 112 22.06 14.83 13.31
C THR A 112 23.34 14.35 12.62
N ARG A 113 23.40 14.43 11.28
CA ARG A 113 24.46 13.84 10.44
C ARG A 113 24.65 12.33 10.69
N ASP A 114 23.60 11.64 11.11
CA ASP A 114 23.64 10.23 11.49
C ASP A 114 22.76 9.39 10.55
N ALA A 115 23.37 8.79 9.53
CA ALA A 115 22.68 7.92 8.58
C ALA A 115 22.22 6.59 9.21
N ASP A 116 22.91 6.10 10.23
CA ASP A 116 22.56 4.86 10.93
C ASP A 116 21.33 5.05 11.82
N LEU A 117 21.16 6.23 12.41
CA LEU A 117 19.91 6.64 13.04
C LEU A 117 18.76 6.65 12.03
N VAL A 118 18.92 7.29 10.88
CA VAL A 118 17.86 7.36 9.84
C VAL A 118 17.49 5.97 9.34
N ARG A 119 18.48 5.08 9.16
CA ARG A 119 18.24 3.67 8.78
C ARG A 119 17.43 2.92 9.84
N ARG A 120 17.72 3.11 11.13
CA ARG A 120 16.92 2.52 12.22
C ARG A 120 15.51 3.08 12.27
N ILE A 121 15.34 4.38 12.02
CA ILE A 121 14.02 5.01 11.89
C ILE A 121 13.25 4.39 10.72
N GLY A 122 13.87 4.23 9.55
CA GLY A 122 13.24 3.57 8.41
C GLY A 122 12.79 2.14 8.71
N ALA A 123 13.62 1.35 9.41
CA ALA A 123 13.25 0.01 9.84
C ALA A 123 12.10 -0.01 10.87
N ALA A 124 12.08 0.94 11.81
CA ALA A 124 10.98 1.09 12.77
C ALA A 124 9.67 1.50 12.07
N THR A 125 9.73 2.49 11.18
CA THR A 125 8.58 2.90 10.35
C THR A 125 8.03 1.74 9.54
N ALA A 126 8.90 0.91 8.92
CA ALA A 126 8.46 -0.24 8.14
C ALA A 126 7.76 -1.34 8.94
N LEU A 127 7.97 -1.42 10.27
CA LEU A 127 7.24 -2.34 11.15
C LEU A 127 5.88 -1.78 11.58
N GLU A 128 5.72 -0.46 11.57
CA GLU A 128 4.47 0.21 11.95
C GLU A 128 3.54 0.51 10.77
N VAL A 129 4.03 0.36 9.52
CA VAL A 129 3.25 0.43 8.25
C VAL A 129 2.72 -0.96 7.90
#